data_AF-A0A940V979-F1
#
_entry.id   AF-A0A940V979-F1
#
_cell.length_a   1.000
_cell.length_b   1.000
_cell.length_c   1.000
_cell.angle_alpha   90.00
_cell.angle_beta   90.00
_cell.angle_gamma   90.00
#
_symmetry.space_group_name_H-M   'P 1'
#
loop_
_entity.id
_entity.type
_entity.pdbx_description
1 polymer ?
#
loop_
_entity_poly.entity_id
_entity_poly.type
_entity_poly.pdbx_seq_one_letter_code
_entity_poly.pdbx_strand_id
1 'polypeptide(L)' 'LGIKEQLIFPEIEYDKIDKLRGMDVVFVTTAKTDEEARELLRGFGMPYRD' A
#
# COMPACT_ATOMS: atom_id res chain seq x y z
N LEU A 1 4.09 -3.43 1.77
CA LEU A 1 4.40 -1.98 1.80
C LEU A 1 3.89 -1.40 3.10
N GLY A 2 4.65 -0.52 3.76
CA GLY A 2 4.19 0.19 4.96
C GLY A 2 3.74 1.60 4.60
N ILE A 3 2.51 1.96 4.95
CA ILE A 3 2.02 3.33 4.87
C ILE A 3 2.29 3.98 6.23
N LYS A 4 3.11 5.03 6.24
CA LYS A 4 3.49 5.73 7.48
C LYS A 4 2.35 6.54 8.08
N GLU A 5 1.40 6.99 7.26
CA GLU A 5 0.31 7.87 7.68
C GLU A 5 -1.00 7.46 7.01
N GLN A 6 -2.04 7.17 7.80
CA GLN A 6 -3.39 6.82 7.30
C GLN A 6 -4.11 8.00 6.62
N LEU A 7 -3.57 9.22 6.73
CA LEU A 7 -4.13 10.47 6.17
C LEU A 7 -4.10 10.54 4.64
N ILE A 8 -3.49 9.57 3.95
CA ILE A 8 -3.52 9.48 2.48
C ILE A 8 -4.92 9.14 1.94
N PHE A 9 -5.81 8.62 2.79
CA PHE A 9 -7.17 8.26 2.41
C PHE A 9 -8.12 9.43 2.71
N PRO A 10 -8.92 9.89 1.73
CA PRO A 10 -9.87 10.98 1.94
C PRO A 10 -10.96 10.64 2.96
N GLU A 11 -11.16 9.36 3.28
CA GLU A 11 -12.11 8.89 4.30
C GLU A 11 -11.64 9.14 5.74
N ILE A 12 -10.38 9.52 5.96
CA ILE A 12 -9.81 9.70 7.31
C ILE A 12 -9.84 11.18 7.71
N GLU A 13 -10.77 11.55 8.60
CA GLU A 13 -10.85 12.89 9.17
C GLU A 13 -9.76 13.11 10.23
N TYR A 14 -8.83 14.05 9.97
CA TYR A 14 -7.71 14.39 10.87
C TYR A 14 -8.17 14.71 12.31
N ASP A 15 -9.29 15.43 12.45
CA ASP A 15 -9.84 15.87 13.74
C ASP A 15 -10.35 14.72 14.64
N LYS A 16 -10.53 13.52 14.09
CA LYS A 16 -10.95 12.32 14.85
C LYS A 16 -9.77 11.44 15.25
N ILE A 17 -8.54 11.76 14.86
CA ILE A 17 -7.35 10.93 15.12
C ILE A 17 -6.61 11.43 16.35
N ASP A 18 -6.67 10.65 17.43
CA ASP A 18 -5.97 10.95 18.68
C ASP A 18 -4.46 10.62 18.61
N LYS A 19 -4.06 9.67 17.74
CA LYS A 19 -2.66 9.27 17.46
C LYS A 19 -2.48 8.77 16.03
N LEU A 20 -1.40 9.20 15.36
CA LEU A 20 -1.00 8.63 14.07
C LEU A 20 -0.67 7.14 14.22
N ARG A 21 -1.42 6.28 13.53
CA ARG A 21 -1.15 4.85 13.44
C ARG A 21 -0.65 4.54 12.03
N GLY A 22 0.46 3.81 11.94
CA GLY A 22 0.91 3.24 10.68
C GLY A 22 -0.02 2.10 10.23
N MET A 23 0.05 1.72 8.96
CA MET A 23 -0.66 0.57 8.43
C MET A 23 0.27 -0.27 7.55
N ASP A 24 0.30 -1.57 7.82
CA ASP A 24 0.97 -2.54 6.97
C ASP A 24 -0.01 -3.06 5.91
N VAL A 25 0.38 -2.96 4.64
CA VAL A 25 -0.40 -3.48 3.51
C VAL A 25 0.37 -4.63 2.87
N VAL A 26 -0.26 -5.80 2.85
CA VAL A 26 0.23 -7.02 2.21
C VAL A 26 -0.64 -7.33 0.99
N PHE A 27 -0.01 -7.40 -0.18
CA PHE A 27 -0.68 -7.79 -1.41
C PHE A 27 -0.51 -9.29 -1.61
N VAL A 28 -1.61 -10.04 -1.56
CA VAL A 28 -1.62 -11.48 -1.83
C VAL A 28 -2.04 -11.66 -3.28
N THR A 29 -1.16 -12.23 -4.10
CA THR A 29 -1.42 -12.49 -5.52
C THR A 29 -1.38 -13.99 -5.78
N THR A 30 -1.96 -14.42 -6.90
CA THR A 30 -1.89 -15.82 -7.36
C THR A 30 -0.60 -16.13 -8.13
N ALA A 31 0.30 -15.16 -8.28
CA ALA A 31 1.58 -15.34 -8.94
C ALA A 31 2.44 -16.38 -8.20
N LYS A 32 3.19 -17.19 -8.93
CA LYS A 32 4.03 -18.24 -8.34
C LYS A 32 5.47 -17.81 -8.16
N THR A 33 5.84 -16.69 -8.77
CA THR A 33 7.19 -16.13 -8.74
C THR A 33 7.13 -14.63 -8.43
N ASP A 34 8.22 -14.13 -7.85
CA ASP A 34 8.34 -12.71 -7.51
C ASP A 34 8.33 -11.82 -8.76
N GLU A 35 8.82 -12.34 -9.89
CA GLU A 35 8.86 -11.62 -11.17
C GLU A 35 7.45 -11.44 -11.75
N GLU A 36 6.63 -12.49 -11.76
CA GLU A 36 5.22 -12.40 -12.15
C GLU A 36 4.45 -11.43 -11.24
N ALA A 37 4.68 -11.48 -9.92
CA ALA A 37 4.04 -10.58 -8.98
C ALA A 37 4.46 -9.11 -9.21
N ARG A 38 5.73 -8.87 -9.52
CA ARG A 38 6.28 -7.54 -9.79
C ARG A 38 5.71 -6.95 -11.07
N GLU A 39 5.67 -7.70 -12.15
CA GLU A 39 5.10 -7.24 -13.42
C GLU A 39 3.59 -7.01 -13.31
N LEU A 40 2.87 -7.85 -12.57
CA LEU A 40 1.47 -7.63 -12.25
C LEU A 40 1.28 -6.28 -11.54
N LEU A 41 2.00 -6.07 -10.44
CA LEU A 41 1.88 -4.85 -9.65
C LEU A 41 2.36 -3.60 -10.42
N ARG A 42 3.36 -3.74 -11.30
CA ARG A 42 3.79 -2.71 -12.25
C ARG A 42 2.68 -2.34 -13.24
N GLY A 43 1.99 -3.33 -13.81
CA GLY A 43 0.85 -3.13 -14.71
C GLY A 43 -0.34 -2.44 -14.02
N PHE A 44 -0.53 -2.67 -12.72
CA PHE A 44 -1.52 -1.96 -11.88
C PHE A 44 -1.09 -0.53 -11.51
N GLY A 45 0.04 -0.03 -12.01
CA GLY A 45 0.52 1.33 -11.76
C GLY A 45 1.10 1.51 -10.35
N MET A 46 1.49 0.42 -9.69
CA MET A 46 2.10 0.50 -8.38
C MET A 46 3.48 1.18 -8.49
N PRO A 47 3.75 2.26 -7.75
CA PRO A 47 4.98 3.02 -7.87
C PRO A 47 6.13 2.28 -7.18
N TYR A 48 6.73 1.32 -7.88
CA TYR A 48 8.01 0.76 -7.47
C TYR A 48 9.12 1.78 -7.73
N ARG A 49 9.99 1.97 -6.74
CA ARG A 49 11.30 2.57 -6.99
C ARG A 49 12.15 1.48 -7.63
N ASP A 50 12.60 1.70 -8.86
CA ASP A 50 13.61 0.86 -9.53
C ASP A 50 14.89 0.76 -8.67
#